data_AF-A0A511DUL9-F1
#
_entry.id   AF-A0A511DUL9-F1
#
_cell.length_a   1.000
_cell.length_b   1.000
_cell.length_c   1.000
_cell.angle_alpha   90.00
_cell.angle_beta   90.00
_cell.angle_gamma   90.00
#
_symmetry.space_group_name_H-M   'P 1'
#
loop_
_entity.id
_entity.type
_entity.pdbx_description
1 polymer ?
#
loop_
_entity_poly.entity_id
_entity_poly.type
_entity_poly.pdbx_seq_one_letter_code
_entity_poly.pdbx_strand_id
1 'polypeptide(L)'
;MAIKLDPEQIKQLKDQLAEANRNSHFVIISAFSKKEHSNIDMVTDWRNYLNMKENNGDNFDFHIIRDILPITTNLVYWAVAQQNLHTITTQGDQDDQAVNDLEFYTNKVMEENKVRV
;
A
#
# COMPACT_ATOMS: atom_id res chain seq x y z
N MET A 1 -3.45 -3.58 -15.84
CA MET A 1 -2.04 -3.92 -15.58
C MET A 1 -1.14 -3.15 -16.53
N ALA A 2 -0.87 -1.90 -16.19
CA ALA A 2 0.04 -0.99 -16.89
C ALA A 2 1.51 -1.18 -16.46
N ILE A 3 1.72 -1.67 -15.23
CA ILE A 3 3.04 -1.74 -14.60
C ILE A 3 3.90 -2.80 -15.28
N LYS A 4 4.68 -2.37 -16.27
CA LYS A 4 5.72 -3.16 -16.91
C LYS A 4 7.03 -2.96 -16.15
N LEU A 5 7.26 -3.81 -15.15
CA LEU A 5 8.55 -3.88 -14.47
C LEU A 5 9.42 -4.94 -15.13
N ASP A 6 10.65 -4.58 -15.46
CA ASP A 6 11.65 -5.55 -15.87
C ASP A 6 12.06 -6.44 -14.68
N PRO A 7 12.51 -7.69 -14.93
CA PRO A 7 12.94 -8.59 -13.86
C PRO A 7 14.04 -8.00 -12.96
N GLU A 8 14.92 -7.17 -13.54
CA GLU A 8 15.95 -6.45 -12.78
C GLU A 8 15.35 -5.39 -11.84
N GLN A 9 14.35 -4.63 -12.31
CA GLN A 9 13.65 -3.64 -11.49
C GLN A 9 12.90 -4.33 -10.35
N ILE A 10 12.20 -5.44 -10.64
CA ILE A 10 11.51 -6.24 -9.61
C ILE A 10 12.51 -6.70 -8.55
N LYS A 11 13.69 -7.18 -8.96
CA LYS A 11 14.73 -7.63 -8.03
C LYS A 11 15.25 -6.48 -7.17
N GLN A 12 15.57 -5.34 -7.77
CA GLN A 12 16.03 -4.15 -7.04
C GLN A 12 14.99 -3.66 -6.04
N LEU A 13 13.73 -3.53 -6.48
CA LEU A 13 12.63 -3.12 -5.60
C LEU A 13 12.39 -4.13 -4.49
N LYS A 14 12.51 -5.43 -4.78
CA LYS A 14 12.39 -6.46 -3.76
C LYS A 14 13.49 -6.37 -2.71
N ASP A 15 14.73 -6.09 -3.12
CA ASP A 15 15.85 -5.88 -2.20
C ASP A 15 15.65 -4.58 -1.38
N GLN A 16 15.21 -3.49 -2.01
CA GLN A 16 14.86 -2.25 -1.32
C GLN A 16 13.73 -2.45 -0.32
N LEU A 17 12.68 -3.19 -0.69
CA LEU A 17 11.56 -3.52 0.19
C LEU A 17 11.99 -4.46 1.30
N ALA A 18 12.91 -5.39 1.06
CA ALA A 18 13.45 -6.26 2.10
C ALA A 18 14.30 -5.49 3.11
N GLU A 19 15.09 -4.51 2.66
CA GLU A 19 15.84 -3.60 3.52
C GLU A 19 14.92 -2.64 4.26
N ALA A 20 13.94 -2.06 3.56
CA ALA A 20 12.90 -1.24 4.16
C ALA A 20 12.15 -2.05 5.23
N ASN A 21 11.79 -3.31 4.97
CA ASN A 21 11.10 -4.18 5.92
C ASN A 21 11.92 -4.48 7.18
N ARG A 22 13.26 -4.41 7.12
CA ARG A 22 14.10 -4.49 8.33
C ARG A 22 14.00 -3.23 9.19
N ASN A 23 13.76 -2.07 8.58
CA ASN A 23 13.67 -0.79 9.28
C ASN A 23 12.21 -0.40 9.62
N SER A 24 11.27 -0.73 8.74
CA SER A 24 9.86 -0.37 8.72
C SER A 24 9.11 -1.44 7.93
N HIS A 25 8.51 -2.39 8.64
CA HIS A 25 7.74 -3.47 8.04
C HIS A 25 6.43 -2.95 7.43
N PHE A 26 5.91 -3.71 6.46
CA PHE A 26 4.61 -3.42 5.87
C PHE A 26 3.49 -3.98 6.73
N VAL A 27 2.41 -3.22 6.84
CA VAL A 27 1.23 -3.55 7.64
C VAL A 27 -0.04 -3.35 6.81
N ILE A 28 -1.07 -4.12 7.11
CA ILE A 28 -2.43 -3.87 6.61
C ILE A 28 -3.21 -3.24 7.74
N ILE A 29 -3.79 -2.08 7.46
CA ILE A 29 -4.56 -1.31 8.41
C ILE A 29 -5.98 -1.11 7.89
N SER A 30 -6.94 -1.05 8.81
CA SER A 30 -8.28 -0.54 8.54
C SER A 30 -8.36 0.87 9.08
N ALA A 31 -8.67 1.83 8.22
CA ALA A 31 -8.98 3.21 8.60
C ALA A 31 -10.50 3.34 8.71
N PHE A 32 -11.00 3.53 9.93
CA PHE A 32 -12.41 3.78 10.20
C PHE A 32 -12.66 5.29 10.26
N SER A 33 -13.46 5.81 9.33
CA SER A 33 -13.86 7.22 9.34
C SER A 33 -14.92 7.47 10.40
N LYS A 34 -14.58 8.28 11.42
CA LYS A 34 -15.55 8.68 12.47
C LYS A 34 -16.71 9.47 11.89
N LYS A 35 -16.50 10.16 10.78
CA LYS A 35 -17.50 11.03 10.14
C LYS A 35 -18.44 10.26 9.21
N GLU A 36 -17.91 9.33 8.43
CA GLU A 36 -18.68 8.63 7.39
C GLU A 36 -19.15 7.23 7.81
N HIS A 37 -18.75 6.76 8.98
CA HIS A 37 -19.03 5.40 9.48
C HIS A 37 -18.63 4.31 8.48
N SER A 38 -17.61 4.57 7.67
CA SER A 38 -17.04 3.67 6.68
C SER A 38 -15.66 3.23 7.11
N ASN A 39 -15.31 1.98 6.82
CA ASN A 39 -13.96 1.45 6.99
C ASN A 39 -13.30 1.20 5.63
N ILE A 40 -12.04 1.58 5.52
CA ILE A 40 -11.22 1.33 4.34
C ILE A 40 -9.99 0.54 4.77
N ASP A 41 -9.84 -0.65 4.23
CA ASP A 41 -8.65 -1.46 4.41
C ASP A 41 -7.58 -1.00 3.42
N MET A 42 -6.36 -0.78 3.88
CA MET A 42 -5.25 -0.35 3.04
C MET A 42 -3.94 -1.00 3.50
N VAL A 43 -3.06 -1.24 2.53
CA VAL A 43 -1.67 -1.65 2.78
C VAL A 43 -0.85 -0.37 2.98
N THR A 44 0.05 -0.35 3.96
CA THR A 44 0.98 0.76 4.16
C THR A 44 2.23 0.29 4.89
N ASP A 45 3.28 1.11 4.93
CA ASP A 45 4.43 0.86 5.78
C ASP A 45 4.19 1.39 7.22
N TRP A 46 4.85 0.78 8.20
CA TRP A 46 4.71 1.15 9.62
C TRP A 46 4.96 2.65 9.87
N ARG A 47 5.96 3.23 9.20
CA ARG A 47 6.31 4.64 9.40
C ARG A 47 5.24 5.57 8.85
N ASN A 48 4.68 5.25 7.69
CA ASN A 48 3.59 6.00 7.09
C ASN A 48 2.28 5.79 7.85
N TYR A 49 2.01 4.60 8.40
CA TYR A 49 0.93 4.38 9.36
C TYR A 49 1.04 5.33 10.56
N LEU A 50 2.22 5.43 11.18
CA LEU A 50 2.44 6.34 12.30
C LEU A 50 2.17 7.79 11.89
N ASN A 51 2.70 8.24 10.75
CA ASN A 51 2.44 9.58 10.23
C ASN A 51 0.94 9.82 9.98
N MET A 52 0.24 8.87 9.37
CA MET A 52 -1.21 8.99 9.09
C MET A 52 -2.01 9.02 10.40
N LYS A 53 -1.65 8.18 11.36
CA LYS A 53 -2.31 8.15 12.66
C LYS A 53 -2.07 9.44 13.45
N GLU A 54 -0.88 10.01 13.36
CA GLU A 54 -0.54 11.26 14.04
C GLU A 54 -1.24 12.47 13.39
N ASN A 55 -1.26 12.55 12.05
CA ASN A 55 -1.87 13.67 11.33
C ASN A 55 -3.40 13.58 11.20
N ASN A 56 -3.94 12.36 11.07
CA ASN A 56 -5.35 12.12 10.76
C ASN A 56 -6.10 11.33 11.84
N GLY A 57 -5.46 10.99 12.97
CA GLY A 57 -6.06 10.20 14.06
C GLY A 57 -7.29 10.84 14.72
N ASP A 58 -7.41 12.17 14.65
CA ASP A 58 -8.59 12.88 15.11
C ASP A 58 -9.83 12.52 14.28
N ASN A 59 -9.68 12.32 12.97
CA ASN A 59 -10.77 12.06 12.03
C ASN A 59 -10.97 10.56 11.73
N PHE A 60 -9.90 9.77 11.78
CA PHE A 60 -9.88 8.35 11.44
C PHE A 60 -9.31 7.50 12.56
N ASP A 61 -10.00 6.42 12.92
CA ASP A 61 -9.45 5.38 13.80
C ASP A 61 -8.72 4.33 12.95
N PHE A 62 -7.40 4.26 13.12
CA PHE A 62 -6.58 3.30 12.37
C PHE A 62 -6.27 2.05 13.21
N HIS A 63 -6.78 0.89 12.76
CA HIS A 63 -6.52 -0.41 13.36
C HIS A 63 -5.61 -1.27 12.48
N ILE A 64 -4.63 -1.95 13.08
CA ILE A 64 -3.77 -2.87 12.35
C ILE A 64 -4.50 -4.22 12.25
N ILE A 65 -4.81 -4.65 11.03
CA ILE A 65 -5.39 -5.96 10.75
C ILE A 65 -4.29 -7.02 10.67
N ARG A 66 -3.21 -6.69 9.95
CA ARG A 66 -2.09 -7.60 9.73
C ARG A 66 -0.79 -6.85 9.97
N ASP A 67 -0.03 -7.33 10.94
CA ASP A 67 1.32 -6.87 11.19
C ASP A 67 2.32 -7.76 10.45
N ILE A 68 3.40 -7.16 9.94
CA ILE A 68 4.51 -7.78 9.19
C ILE A 68 4.06 -8.57 7.95
N LEU A 69 3.97 -7.88 6.82
CA LEU A 69 3.72 -8.52 5.53
C LEU A 69 5.00 -9.15 4.94
N PRO A 70 4.92 -10.38 4.40
CA PRO A 70 6.02 -10.97 3.66
C PRO A 70 6.26 -10.18 2.36
N ILE A 71 7.53 -9.99 1.99
CA ILE A 71 7.89 -9.31 0.74
C ILE A 71 7.65 -10.25 -0.44
N THR A 72 6.41 -10.26 -0.93
CA THR A 72 5.98 -10.99 -2.13
C THR A 72 6.10 -10.12 -3.37
N THR A 73 6.05 -10.76 -4.53
CA THR A 73 6.02 -10.07 -5.82
C THR A 73 4.83 -9.11 -5.92
N ASN A 74 3.66 -9.45 -5.34
CA ASN A 74 2.50 -8.57 -5.36
C ASN A 74 2.70 -7.30 -4.51
N LEU A 75 3.42 -7.42 -3.39
CA LEU A 75 3.77 -6.25 -2.59
C LEU A 75 4.70 -5.30 -3.37
N VAL A 76 5.64 -5.85 -4.16
CA VAL A 76 6.50 -5.06 -5.05
C VAL A 76 5.66 -4.30 -6.07
N TYR A 77 4.75 -4.99 -6.76
CA TYR A 77 3.86 -4.35 -7.73
C TYR A 77 2.96 -3.29 -7.09
N TRP A 78 2.44 -3.55 -5.89
CA TRP A 78 1.64 -2.59 -5.12
C TRP A 78 2.43 -1.31 -4.80
N ALA A 79 3.66 -1.44 -4.30
CA ALA A 79 4.51 -0.29 -3.97
C ALA A 79 4.81 0.56 -5.21
N VAL A 80 5.06 -0.08 -6.35
CA VAL A 80 5.24 0.62 -7.63
C VAL A 80 3.95 1.30 -8.08
N ALA A 81 2.80 0.64 -7.96
CA ALA A 81 1.52 1.22 -8.30
C ALA A 81 1.25 2.49 -7.51
N GLN A 82 1.52 2.46 -6.20
CA GLN A 82 1.36 3.61 -5.32
C GLN A 82 2.30 4.74 -5.71
N GLN A 83 3.57 4.44 -5.97
CA GLN A 83 4.55 5.45 -6.36
C GLN A 83 4.23 6.06 -7.73
N ASN A 84 3.77 5.24 -8.68
CA ASN A 84 3.32 5.70 -9.99
C ASN A 84 2.10 6.62 -9.87
N LEU A 85 1.09 6.20 -9.09
CA LEU A 85 -0.08 7.03 -8.81
C LEU A 85 0.34 8.36 -8.20
N HIS A 86 1.19 8.36 -7.16
CA HIS A 86 1.65 9.58 -6.51
C HIS A 86 2.38 10.52 -7.49
N THR A 87 3.22 9.97 -8.37
CA THR A 87 3.94 10.74 -9.40
C THR A 87 2.98 11.37 -10.40
N ILE A 88 2.03 10.60 -10.92
CA ILE A 88 1.01 11.05 -11.88
C ILE A 88 0.12 12.14 -11.27
N THR A 89 -0.38 11.91 -10.05
CA THR A 89 -1.22 12.88 -9.32
C THR A 89 -0.46 14.19 -9.06
N THR A 90 0.84 14.11 -8.78
CA THR A 90 1.71 15.29 -8.58
C THR A 90 1.95 16.06 -9.87
N GLN A 91 1.93 15.39 -11.02
CA GLN A 91 2.02 16.01 -12.34
C GLN A 91 0.71 16.65 -12.79
N GLY A 92 -0.38 16.47 -12.03
CA GLY A 92 -1.70 17.03 -12.33
C GLY A 92 -2.52 16.20 -13.31
N ASP A 93 -2.01 15.04 -13.72
CA ASP A 93 -2.75 14.05 -14.49
C ASP A 93 -3.45 13.08 -13.55
N GLN A 94 -4.66 12.65 -13.92
CA GLN A 94 -5.39 11.62 -13.20
C GLN A 94 -5.48 10.41 -14.13
N ASP A 95 -4.60 9.43 -13.90
CA ASP A 95 -4.61 8.18 -14.67
C ASP A 95 -5.48 7.14 -13.95
N ASP A 96 -6.70 6.96 -14.46
CA ASP A 96 -7.61 5.92 -13.97
C ASP A 96 -6.98 4.53 -14.04
N GLN A 97 -6.02 4.30 -14.94
CA GLN A 97 -5.33 3.03 -15.05
C GLN A 97 -4.39 2.79 -13.86
N ALA A 98 -3.70 3.83 -13.38
CA ALA A 98 -2.84 3.75 -12.19
C ALA A 98 -3.65 3.49 -10.91
N VAL A 99 -4.84 4.10 -10.78
CA VAL A 99 -5.77 3.83 -9.67
C VAL A 99 -6.25 2.38 -9.70
N ASN A 100 -6.69 1.90 -10.88
CA ASN A 100 -7.14 0.51 -11.04
C ASN A 100 -6.02 -0.50 -10.76
N ASP A 101 -4.80 -0.22 -11.19
CA ASP A 101 -3.65 -1.09 -10.90
C ASP A 101 -3.35 -1.10 -9.39
N LEU A 102 -3.37 0.05 -8.72
CA LEU A 102 -3.17 0.13 -7.26
C LEU A 102 -4.23 -0.70 -6.52
N GLU A 103 -5.51 -0.55 -6.88
CA GLU A 103 -6.59 -1.32 -6.27
C GLU A 103 -6.43 -2.83 -6.54
N PHE A 104 -6.08 -3.20 -7.78
CA PHE A 104 -5.87 -4.60 -8.15
C PHE A 104 -4.75 -5.25 -7.33
N TYR A 105 -3.59 -4.60 -7.20
CA TYR A 105 -2.49 -5.14 -6.42
C TYR A 105 -2.75 -5.08 -4.91
N THR A 106 -3.49 -4.06 -4.43
CA THR A 106 -3.94 -4.00 -3.03
C THR A 106 -4.81 -5.21 -2.71
N ASN A 107 -5.79 -5.51 -3.56
CA ASN A 107 -6.64 -6.70 -3.41
C ASN A 107 -5.81 -7.98 -3.45
N LYS A 108 -4.83 -8.10 -4.35
CA LYS A 108 -3.93 -9.28 -4.40
C LYS A 108 -3.14 -9.47 -3.10
N VAL A 109 -2.58 -8.39 -2.55
CA VAL A 109 -1.86 -8.44 -1.27
C VAL A 109 -2.82 -8.83 -0.14
N MET A 110 -4.05 -8.33 -0.14
CA MET A 110 -5.06 -8.71 0.86
C MET A 110 -5.51 -10.18 0.75
N GLU A 111 -5.76 -10.67 -0.47
CA GLU A 111 -6.11 -12.07 -0.75
C GLU A 111 -4.96 -13.00 -0.29
N GLU A 112 -3.72 -12.68 -0.63
CA GLU A 112 -2.54 -13.46 -0.22
C GLU A 112 -2.37 -13.51 1.30
N ASN A 113 -2.69 -12.42 1.99
CA ASN A 113 -2.57 -12.32 3.45
C ASN A 113 -3.82 -12.77 4.20
N LYS A 114 -4.82 -13.33 3.48
CA LYS A 114 -6.11 -13.79 4.01
C LYS A 114 -6.88 -12.72 4.78
N VAL A 115 -6.74 -11.46 4.36
CA VAL A 115 -7.45 -10.32 4.96
C VAL A 115 -8.82 -10.13 4.31
N ARG A 116 -8.94 -10.41 3.01
CA ARG A 116 -10.22 -10.52 2.29
C ARG A 116 -10.32 -11.91 1.65
N VAL A 117 -11.52 -12.47 1.62
CA VAL A 117 -11.87 -13.79 1.07
C VAL A 117 -12.96 -13.64 0.03
#